data_AF-V5FZQ0-F1
#
_entry.id   AF-V5FZQ0-F1
#
_cell.length_a   1.000
_cell.length_b   1.000
_cell.length_c   1.000
_cell.angle_alpha   90.00
_cell.angle_beta   90.00
_cell.angle_gamma   90.00
#
_symmetry.space_group_name_H-M   'P 1'
#
loop_
_entity.id
_entity.type
_entity.pdbx_description
1 polymer ?
#
loop_
_entity_poly.entity_id
_entity_poly.type
_entity_poly.pdbx_seq_one_letter_code
_entity_poly.pdbx_strand_id
1 'polypeptide(L)'
;APTWMKTINDWFTGSLKDEYYQLWADYNLRFYEEYNKRNISFWGMTTQNEPSGAGWSPSQMNKWIGANLGPTIRNSAFSDLRIMIHDDSRHTFSNLSLLLANEKTLSYADG
;
A
#
# COMPACT_ATOMS: atom_id res chain seq x y z
N ALA A 1 6.96 6.79 1.80
CA ALA A 1 7.63 6.95 0.50
C ALA A 1 8.78 7.95 0.60
N PRO A 2 9.84 7.83 -0.23
CA PRO A 2 10.87 8.87 -0.37
C PRO A 2 10.29 10.26 -0.57
N THR A 3 10.94 11.29 -0.03
CA THR A 3 10.42 12.68 0.00
C THR A 3 10.06 13.21 -1.38
N TRP A 4 10.90 12.98 -2.39
CA TRP A 4 10.66 13.44 -3.76
C TRP A 4 9.39 12.84 -4.39
N MET A 5 8.89 11.72 -3.88
CA MET A 5 7.61 11.13 -4.29
C MET A 5 6.38 11.79 -3.64
N LYS A 6 6.56 12.62 -2.62
CA LYS A 6 5.48 13.20 -1.81
C LYS A 6 5.19 14.64 -2.22
N THR A 7 3.92 15.05 -2.09
CA THR A 7 3.44 16.35 -2.57
C THR A 7 4.15 17.56 -1.96
N ILE A 8 4.68 17.43 -0.74
CA ILE A 8 5.36 18.51 -0.02
C ILE A 8 6.84 18.22 0.28
N ASN A 9 7.43 17.17 -0.31
CA ASN A 9 8.82 16.76 -0.07
C ASN A 9 9.22 16.53 1.40
N ASP A 10 8.28 16.11 2.24
CA ASP A 10 8.48 15.86 3.67
C ASP A 10 8.44 14.37 4.02
N TRP A 11 9.16 13.94 5.07
CA TRP A 11 9.18 12.53 5.48
C TRP A 11 7.89 12.10 6.18
N PHE A 12 7.28 12.98 6.97
CA PHE A 12 6.18 12.63 7.88
C PHE A 12 4.81 12.82 7.23
N THR A 13 4.63 13.90 6.46
CA THR A 13 3.33 14.35 5.96
C THR A 13 3.33 14.56 4.44
N GLY A 14 2.14 14.77 3.87
CA GLY A 14 1.95 14.89 2.42
C GLY A 14 1.69 13.53 1.75
N SER A 15 0.75 13.54 0.81
CA SER A 15 0.38 12.34 0.06
C SER A 15 1.44 11.94 -0.97
N LEU A 16 1.41 10.69 -1.40
CA LEU A 16 2.13 10.27 -2.60
C LEU A 16 1.57 11.02 -3.82
N LYS A 17 2.44 11.47 -4.74
CA LYS A 17 1.99 12.03 -6.03
C LYS A 17 1.51 10.91 -6.94
N ASP A 18 0.43 11.15 -7.66
CA ASP A 18 -0.21 10.18 -8.55
C ASP A 18 0.74 9.58 -9.59
N GLU A 19 1.68 10.39 -10.11
CA GLU A 19 2.72 9.95 -11.07
C GLU A 19 3.67 8.88 -10.51
N TYR A 20 3.75 8.72 -9.19
CA TYR A 20 4.62 7.74 -8.54
C TYR A 20 3.88 6.51 -8.00
N TYR A 21 2.59 6.35 -8.28
CA TYR A 21 1.81 5.24 -7.75
C TYR A 21 2.38 3.88 -8.18
N GLN A 22 2.70 3.71 -9.47
CA GLN A 22 3.31 2.48 -9.96
C GLN A 22 4.70 2.28 -9.35
N LEU A 23 5.53 3.31 -9.38
CA LEU A 23 6.89 3.24 -8.84
C LEU A 23 6.91 2.90 -7.34
N TRP A 24 5.93 3.37 -6.59
CA TRP A 24 5.77 3.02 -5.17
C TRP A 24 5.33 1.56 -4.98
N ALA A 25 4.47 1.02 -5.85
CA ALA A 25 4.15 -0.40 -5.84
C ALA A 25 5.38 -1.26 -6.15
N ASP A 26 6.16 -0.89 -7.17
CA ASP A 26 7.38 -1.59 -7.57
C ASP A 26 8.45 -1.53 -6.45
N TYR A 27 8.54 -0.40 -5.75
CA TYR A 27 9.41 -0.26 -4.58
C TYR A 27 9.04 -1.25 -3.47
N ASN A 28 7.74 -1.40 -3.18
CA ASN A 28 7.26 -2.36 -2.18
C ASN A 28 7.59 -3.80 -2.61
N LEU A 29 7.33 -4.17 -3.86
CA LEU A 29 7.72 -5.49 -4.38
C LEU A 29 9.23 -5.72 -4.26
N ARG A 30 10.04 -4.72 -4.61
CA ARG A 30 11.49 -4.81 -4.55
C ARG A 30 12.01 -5.07 -3.14
N PHE A 31 11.35 -4.52 -2.12
CA PHE A 31 11.69 -4.82 -0.73
C PHE A 31 11.62 -6.33 -0.46
N TYR A 32 10.52 -6.99 -0.86
CA TYR A 32 10.36 -8.44 -0.67
C TYR A 32 11.35 -9.25 -1.51
N GLU A 33 11.64 -8.83 -2.75
CA GLU A 33 12.67 -9.44 -3.59
C GLU A 33 14.05 -9.42 -2.92
N GLU A 34 14.47 -8.29 -2.35
CA GLU A 34 15.78 -8.14 -1.73
C GLU A 34 15.94 -8.96 -0.44
N TYR A 35 14.86 -9.14 0.32
CA TYR A 35 14.86 -10.01 1.49
C TYR A 35 14.83 -11.49 1.11
N ASN A 36 14.10 -11.85 0.05
CA ASN A 36 14.08 -13.22 -0.44
C ASN A 36 15.47 -13.70 -0.90
N LYS A 37 16.30 -12.83 -1.48
CA LYS A 37 17.72 -13.14 -1.79
C LYS A 37 18.55 -13.52 -0.56
N ARG A 38 18.08 -13.18 0.63
CA ARG A 38 18.69 -13.49 1.92
C ARG A 38 17.97 -14.63 2.66
N ASN A 39 17.11 -15.37 1.94
CA ASN A 39 16.27 -16.45 2.47
C ASN A 39 15.31 -15.99 3.59
N ILE A 40 14.84 -14.74 3.53
CA ILE A 40 13.83 -14.20 4.44
C ILE A 40 12.52 -14.06 3.69
N SER A 41 11.50 -14.80 4.15
CA SER A 41 10.14 -14.71 3.64
C SER A 41 9.23 -13.94 4.59
N PHE A 42 8.16 -13.38 4.04
CA PHE A 42 7.16 -12.63 4.80
C PHE A 42 5.80 -13.30 4.65
N TRP A 43 5.03 -13.31 5.73
CA TRP A 43 3.64 -13.77 5.72
C TRP A 43 2.71 -12.74 5.05
N GLY A 44 2.95 -11.45 5.28
CA GLY A 44 2.11 -10.39 4.77
C GLY A 44 2.76 -9.00 4.85
N MET A 45 2.00 -8.03 4.36
CA MET A 45 2.34 -6.63 4.31
C MET A 45 1.15 -5.78 4.70
N THR A 46 1.40 -4.58 5.18
CA THR A 46 0.38 -3.53 5.28
C THR A 46 0.55 -2.53 4.14
N THR A 47 -0.53 -1.88 3.73
CA THR A 47 -0.48 -0.93 2.60
C THR A 47 0.28 0.35 2.93
N GLN A 48 0.20 0.80 4.19
CA GLN A 48 0.87 1.96 4.74
C GLN A 48 0.63 1.97 6.26
N ASN A 49 1.66 2.20 7.08
CA ASN A 49 1.47 2.48 8.50
C ASN A 49 0.72 3.80 8.69
N GLU A 50 -0.35 3.78 9.48
CA GLU A 50 -1.16 4.95 9.88
C GLU A 50 -1.45 5.89 8.71
N PRO A 51 -2.16 5.42 7.65
CA PRO A 51 -2.41 6.19 6.44
C PRO A 51 -3.11 7.53 6.71
N SER A 52 -3.94 7.61 7.76
CA SER A 52 -4.60 8.86 8.14
C SER A 52 -3.61 9.95 8.58
N GLY A 53 -2.51 9.57 9.25
CA GLY A 53 -1.43 10.47 9.64
C GLY A 53 -0.41 10.71 8.52
N ALA A 54 -0.24 9.73 7.62
CA ALA A 54 0.73 9.78 6.52
C ALA A 54 0.22 10.54 5.27
N GLY A 55 -0.96 11.16 5.33
CA GLY A 55 -1.50 11.97 4.24
C GLY A 55 -2.19 11.17 3.14
N TRP A 56 -2.66 9.95 3.41
CA TRP A 56 -3.44 9.17 2.47
C TRP A 56 -4.93 9.29 2.74
N SER A 57 -5.70 9.69 1.73
CA SER A 57 -7.16 9.52 1.76
C SER A 57 -7.56 8.09 1.37
N PRO A 58 -8.71 7.58 1.84
CA PRO A 58 -9.23 6.28 1.41
C PRO A 58 -9.38 6.15 -0.11
N SER A 59 -9.76 7.25 -0.79
CA SER A 59 -9.88 7.29 -2.25
C SER A 59 -8.53 7.09 -2.96
N GLN A 60 -7.48 7.79 -2.50
CA GLN A 60 -6.12 7.62 -3.04
C GLN A 60 -5.59 6.21 -2.77
N MET A 61 -5.84 5.68 -1.57
CA MET A 61 -5.44 4.32 -1.21
C MET A 61 -6.15 3.29 -2.10
N ASN A 62 -7.47 3.40 -2.31
CA ASN A 62 -8.22 2.53 -3.21
C ASN A 62 -7.67 2.55 -4.63
N LYS A 63 -7.38 3.75 -5.16
CA LYS A 63 -6.78 3.91 -6.49
C LYS A 63 -5.43 3.19 -6.56
N TRP A 64 -4.55 3.42 -5.59
CA TRP A 64 -3.23 2.81 -5.56
C TRP A 64 -3.27 1.28 -5.37
N ILE A 65 -4.10 0.76 -4.46
CA ILE A 65 -4.24 -0.68 -4.25
C ILE A 65 -4.80 -1.35 -5.50
N GLY A 66 -5.94 -0.86 -6.01
CA GLY A 66 -6.66 -1.51 -7.10
C GLY A 66 -5.98 -1.41 -8.46
N ALA A 67 -5.19 -0.35 -8.71
CA ALA A 67 -4.56 -0.12 -10.01
C ALA A 67 -3.06 -0.40 -10.04
N ASN A 68 -2.37 -0.42 -8.90
CA ASN A 68 -0.91 -0.52 -8.85
C ASN A 68 -0.45 -1.63 -7.90
N LEU A 69 -0.62 -1.47 -6.59
CA LEU A 69 -0.06 -2.41 -5.61
C LEU A 69 -0.59 -3.84 -5.80
N GLY A 70 -1.92 -4.01 -5.86
CA GLY A 70 -2.57 -5.31 -6.01
C GLY A 70 -2.07 -6.07 -7.23
N PRO A 71 -2.21 -5.51 -8.45
CA PRO A 71 -1.66 -6.11 -9.66
C PRO A 71 -0.15 -6.38 -9.60
N THR A 72 0.65 -5.46 -9.06
CA THR A 72 2.10 -5.64 -8.94
C THR A 72 2.45 -6.86 -8.07
N ILE A 73 1.81 -7.01 -6.90
CA ILE A 73 2.08 -8.14 -6.01
C ILE A 73 1.53 -9.44 -6.60
N ARG A 74 0.26 -9.47 -7.05
CA ARG A 74 -0.39 -10.69 -7.56
C ARG A 74 0.23 -11.25 -8.83
N ASN A 75 0.85 -10.41 -9.66
CA ASN A 75 1.55 -10.84 -10.89
C ASN A 75 3.05 -11.11 -10.68
N SER A 76 3.53 -11.11 -9.45
CA SER A 76 4.94 -11.39 -9.12
C SER A 76 5.14 -12.80 -8.56
N ALA A 77 6.39 -13.16 -8.27
CA ALA A 77 6.72 -14.38 -7.52
C ALA A 77 6.21 -14.36 -6.05
N PHE A 78 5.67 -13.23 -5.59
CA PHE A 78 5.13 -13.02 -4.24
C PHE A 78 3.61 -12.93 -4.25
N SER A 79 2.94 -13.60 -5.21
CA SER A 79 1.47 -13.58 -5.34
C SER A 79 0.73 -13.95 -4.06
N ASP A 80 1.33 -14.80 -3.23
CA ASP A 80 0.76 -15.32 -1.98
C ASP A 80 1.01 -14.41 -0.76
N LEU A 81 1.76 -13.31 -0.92
CA LEU A 81 1.99 -12.34 0.15
C LEU A 81 0.66 -11.67 0.53
N ARG A 82 0.29 -11.76 1.82
CA ARG A 82 -0.99 -11.20 2.30
C ARG A 82 -0.97 -9.68 2.31
N ILE A 83 -1.99 -9.03 1.77
CA ILE A 83 -2.13 -7.57 1.78
C ILE A 83 -3.19 -7.20 2.83
N MET A 84 -2.73 -6.66 3.95
CA MET A 84 -3.58 -6.12 5.01
C MET A 84 -3.81 -4.62 4.78
N ILE A 85 -5.07 -4.20 4.71
CA ILE A 85 -5.42 -2.80 4.53
C ILE A 85 -5.61 -2.11 5.89
N HIS A 86 -5.89 -0.81 5.86
CA HIS A 86 -6.13 0.03 7.04
C HIS A 86 -4.90 0.37 7.89
N ASP A 87 -4.29 -0.59 8.58
CA ASP A 87 -3.11 -0.42 9.47
C ASP A 87 -3.08 0.91 10.24
N ASP A 88 -4.22 1.23 10.86
CA ASP A 88 -4.46 2.48 11.57
C ASP A 88 -5.27 2.20 12.85
N SER A 89 -5.48 3.24 13.65
CA SER A 89 -6.24 3.16 14.89
C SER A 89 -7.71 2.83 14.65
N ARG A 90 -8.32 2.06 15.55
CA ARG A 90 -9.74 1.65 15.47
C ARG A 90 -10.75 2.79 15.29
N HIS A 91 -10.46 3.99 15.77
CA HIS A 91 -11.37 5.13 15.62
C HIS A 91 -11.48 5.62 14.16
N THR A 92 -10.55 5.23 13.28
CA THR A 92 -10.59 5.53 11.84
C THR A 92 -11.25 4.39 11.02
N PHE A 93 -12.05 3.52 11.64
CA PHE A 93 -12.81 2.45 10.95
C PHE A 93 -13.78 2.96 9.87
N SER A 94 -14.19 4.23 9.93
CA SER A 94 -14.92 4.88 8.83
C SER A 94 -14.09 4.89 7.53
N ASN A 95 -12.77 5.09 7.62
CA ASN A 95 -11.86 4.98 6.47
C ASN A 95 -11.77 3.54 5.95
N LEU A 96 -11.69 2.55 6.84
CA LEU A 96 -11.70 1.13 6.45
C LEU A 96 -12.98 0.79 5.67
N SER A 97 -14.14 1.29 6.13
CA SER A 97 -15.42 1.05 5.44
C SER A 97 -15.41 1.59 4.01
N LEU A 98 -14.75 2.73 3.76
CA LEU A 98 -14.57 3.29 2.42
C LEU A 98 -13.61 2.48 1.54
N LEU A 99 -12.61 1.82 2.14
CA LEU A 99 -11.72 0.90 1.42
C LEU A 99 -12.46 -0.38 1.01
N LEU A 100 -13.20 -0.99 1.94
CA LEU A 100 -13.93 -2.24 1.71
C LEU A 100 -15.08 -2.08 0.71
N ALA A 101 -15.64 -0.88 0.56
CA ALA A 101 -16.67 -0.58 -0.44
C ALA A 101 -16.15 -0.58 -1.88
N ASN A 102 -14.82 -0.61 -2.10
CA ASN A 102 -14.23 -0.66 -3.44
C ASN A 102 -13.91 -2.12 -3.83
N GLU A 103 -14.64 -2.65 -4.81
CA GLU A 103 -14.49 -4.05 -5.25
C GLU A 103 -13.07 -4.41 -5.71
N LYS A 104 -12.37 -3.49 -6.39
CA LYS A 104 -11.00 -3.74 -6.84
C LYS A 104 -10.04 -3.85 -5.66
N THR A 105 -10.11 -2.92 -4.71
CA THR A 105 -9.33 -3.00 -3.47
C THR A 105 -9.63 -4.29 -2.72
N LEU A 106 -10.91 -4.62 -2.56
CA LEU A 106 -11.36 -5.81 -1.84
C LEU A 106 -10.86 -7.10 -2.50
N SER A 107 -10.77 -7.15 -3.83
CA SER A 107 -10.22 -8.31 -4.56
C SER A 107 -8.76 -8.61 -4.25
N TYR A 108 -8.01 -7.63 -3.70
CA TYR A 108 -6.62 -7.77 -3.33
C TYR A 108 -6.39 -7.80 -1.81
N ALA A 109 -7.34 -7.32 -1.00
CA ALA A 109 -7.21 -7.27 0.46
C ALA A 109 -7.44 -8.66 1.08
N ASP A 110 -6.46 -9.13 1.85
CA ASP A 110 -6.54 -10.40 2.59
C ASP A 110 -6.98 -10.21 4.05
N GLY A 111 -6.95 -8.97 4.56
CA GLY A 111 -7.27 -8.60 5.93
C GLY A 111 -7.25 -7.11 6.18
#